data_AF-A0A368W8V5-F1
#
_entry.id   AF-A0A368W8V5-F1
#
_cell.length_a   1.000
_cell.length_b   1.000
_cell.length_c   1.000
_cell.angle_alpha   90.00
_cell.angle_beta   90.00
_cell.angle_gamma   90.00
#
_symmetry.space_group_name_H-M   'P 1'
#
loop_
_entity.id
_entity.type
_entity.pdbx_description
1 polymer ?
#
loop_
_entity_poly.entity_id
_entity_poly.type
_entity_poly.pdbx_seq_one_letter_code
_entity_poly.pdbx_strand_id
1 'polypeptide(L)'
;MKEKDLMKKYGLKEEDKKKLLEEIKYYFEVERDEKLGIIASEKILDFFLVTMGDYVYNRALDNTKEWYVKRMENIESDFYALYKY
;
A
#
# COMPACT_ATOMS: atom_id res chain seq x y z
N MET A 1 -7.00 16.95 4.61
CA MET A 1 -7.28 16.38 3.26
C MET A 1 -8.62 15.70 3.31
N LYS A 2 -9.38 15.68 2.21
CA LYS A 2 -10.64 14.92 2.16
C LYS A 2 -10.31 13.44 1.97
N GLU A 3 -11.12 12.54 2.51
CA GLU A 3 -10.99 11.08 2.42
C GLU A 3 -10.74 10.58 0.98
N LYS A 4 -11.52 11.07 0.00
CA LYS A 4 -11.34 10.73 -1.42
C LYS A 4 -9.95 11.07 -1.97
N ASP A 5 -9.28 12.07 -1.42
CA ASP A 5 -7.94 12.46 -1.83
C ASP A 5 -6.89 11.46 -1.31
N LEU A 6 -7.10 10.88 -0.12
CA LEU A 6 -6.22 9.87 0.47
C LEU A 6 -6.26 8.55 -0.30
N MET A 7 -7.45 8.08 -0.66
CA MET A 7 -7.56 6.83 -1.43
C MET A 7 -6.88 6.95 -2.80
N LYS A 8 -7.13 8.07 -3.49
CA LYS A 8 -6.52 8.34 -4.79
C LYS A 8 -5.01 8.43 -4.69
N LYS A 9 -4.48 9.04 -3.63
CA LYS A 9 -3.04 9.17 -3.40
C LYS A 9 -2.31 7.83 -3.39
N TYR A 10 -2.91 6.80 -2.79
CA TYR A 10 -2.33 5.46 -2.70
C TYR A 10 -2.88 4.48 -3.75
N GLY A 11 -3.65 4.96 -4.74
CA GLY A 11 -4.21 4.13 -5.81
C GLY A 11 -5.29 3.13 -5.37
N LEU A 12 -5.92 3.35 -4.21
CA LEU A 12 -6.97 2.48 -3.67
C LEU A 12 -8.31 2.70 -4.39
N LYS A 13 -9.00 1.61 -4.70
CA LYS A 13 -10.34 1.60 -5.28
C LYS A 13 -11.41 1.49 -4.19
N GLU A 14 -12.66 1.72 -4.57
CA GLU A 14 -13.81 1.56 -3.67
C GLU A 14 -13.96 0.10 -3.17
N GLU A 15 -13.57 -0.89 -3.97
CA GLU A 15 -13.53 -2.29 -3.51
C GLU A 15 -12.50 -2.49 -2.40
N ASP A 16 -11.31 -1.88 -2.53
CA ASP A 16 -10.26 -1.95 -1.52
C ASP A 16 -10.72 -1.28 -0.22
N LYS A 17 -11.37 -0.12 -0.33
CA LYS A 17 -11.96 0.57 0.83
C LYS A 17 -12.94 -0.34 1.57
N LYS A 18 -13.90 -0.94 0.86
CA LYS A 18 -14.88 -1.83 1.48
C LYS A 18 -14.21 -2.98 2.22
N LYS A 19 -13.23 -3.62 1.58
CA LYS A 19 -12.47 -4.71 2.21
C LYS A 19 -11.74 -4.24 3.47
N LEU A 20 -11.02 -3.12 3.40
CA LEU A 20 -10.28 -2.57 4.54
C LEU A 20 -11.21 -2.20 5.71
N LEU A 21 -12.39 -1.65 5.43
CA LEU A 21 -13.37 -1.36 6.46
C LEU A 21 -13.91 -2.62 7.13
N GLU A 22 -14.18 -3.69 6.37
CA GLU A 22 -14.60 -4.97 6.94
C GLU A 22 -13.50 -5.61 7.81
N GLU A 23 -12.23 -5.56 7.37
CA GLU A 23 -11.09 -6.05 8.15
C GLU A 23 -10.93 -5.26 9.46
N ILE A 24 -11.09 -3.93 9.42
CA ILE A 24 -11.04 -3.09 10.62
C ILE A 24 -12.17 -3.46 11.59
N LYS A 25 -13.41 -3.59 11.10
CA LYS A 25 -14.55 -3.98 11.94
C LYS A 25 -14.33 -5.36 12.55
N TYR A 26 -13.87 -6.32 11.73
CA TYR A 26 -13.60 -7.69 12.16
C TYR A 26 -12.53 -7.74 13.25
N TYR A 27 -11.42 -7.02 13.09
CA TYR A 27 -10.37 -6.94 14.10
C TYR A 27 -10.92 -6.43 15.45
N PHE A 28 -11.73 -5.37 15.45
CA PHE A 28 -12.30 -4.84 16.70
C PHE A 28 -13.34 -5.78 17.32
N GLU A 29 -14.15 -6.45 16.50
CA GLU A 29 -15.12 -7.43 17.01
C GLU A 29 -14.42 -8.62 17.65
N VAL A 30 -13.36 -9.15 17.03
CA VAL A 30 -12.66 -10.34 17.54
C VAL A 30 -11.71 -10.02 18.70
N GLU A 31 -10.88 -8.98 18.56
CA GLU A 31 -9.80 -8.70 19.53
C GLU A 31 -10.26 -7.81 20.69
N ARG A 32 -11.39 -7.11 20.54
CA ARG A 32 -11.86 -6.12 21.52
C ARG A 32 -13.32 -6.30 21.93
N ASP A 33 -14.01 -7.32 21.41
CA ASP A 33 -15.46 -7.52 21.59
C ASP A 33 -16.28 -6.24 21.28
N GLU A 34 -15.79 -5.44 20.32
CA GLU A 34 -16.31 -4.12 20.00
C GLU A 34 -16.84 -4.08 18.57
N LYS A 35 -18.16 -3.91 18.41
CA LYS A 35 -18.78 -3.76 17.08
C LYS A 35 -18.67 -2.33 16.58
N LEU A 36 -17.83 -2.12 15.58
CA LEU A 36 -17.67 -0.81 14.94
C LEU A 36 -18.75 -0.55 13.88
N GLY A 37 -19.35 0.64 13.98
CA GLY A 37 -20.18 1.21 12.90
C GLY A 37 -19.34 1.78 11.75
N ILE A 38 -19.99 2.05 10.62
CA ILE A 38 -19.34 2.52 9.38
C ILE A 38 -18.48 3.77 9.62
N ILE A 39 -19.05 4.79 10.27
CA ILE A 39 -18.36 6.06 10.54
C ILE A 39 -17.10 5.85 11.41
N ALA A 40 -17.17 4.96 12.40
CA ALA A 40 -16.03 4.67 13.27
C ALA A 40 -14.92 3.95 12.50
N SER A 41 -15.27 2.94 11.70
CA SER A 41 -14.31 2.24 10.83
C SER A 41 -13.66 3.17 9.79
N GLU A 42 -14.40 4.10 9.21
CA GLU A 42 -13.86 5.08 8.25
C GLU A 42 -12.85 6.02 8.90
N LYS A 43 -13.14 6.51 10.11
CA LYS A 43 -12.18 7.36 10.85
C LYS A 43 -10.88 6.62 11.19
N ILE A 44 -10.97 5.33 11.52
CA ILE A 44 -9.78 4.50 11.79
C ILE A 44 -8.98 4.29 10.50
N LEU A 45 -9.65 3.99 9.39
CA LEU A 45 -8.99 3.86 8.09
C LEU A 45 -8.28 5.17 7.72
N ASP A 46 -8.96 6.31 7.82
CA ASP A 46 -8.38 7.63 7.56
C ASP A 46 -7.16 7.90 8.44
N PHE A 47 -7.25 7.58 9.73
CA PHE A 47 -6.14 7.72 10.67
C PHE A 47 -4.92 6.94 10.18
N PHE A 48 -5.07 5.67 9.77
CA PHE A 48 -3.94 4.88 9.29
C PHE A 48 -3.39 5.35 7.94
N LEU A 49 -4.25 5.77 7.01
CA LEU A 49 -3.81 6.32 5.72
C LEU A 49 -3.02 7.63 5.89
N VAL A 50 -3.36 8.45 6.89
CA VAL A 50 -2.65 9.69 7.21
C VAL A 50 -1.35 9.41 7.97
N THR A 51 -1.37 8.50 8.95
CA THR A 51 -0.22 8.29 9.86
C THR A 51 0.83 7.33 9.31
N MET A 52 0.42 6.28 8.60
CA MET A 52 1.30 5.22 8.13
C MET A 52 1.36 5.09 6.60
N GLY A 53 0.33 5.58 5.89
CA GLY A 53 0.21 5.40 4.44
C GLY A 53 1.46 5.82 3.67
N ASP A 54 2.00 7.02 3.94
CA ASP A 54 3.21 7.51 3.27
C ASP A 54 4.45 6.71 3.60
N TYR A 55 4.61 6.30 4.85
CA TYR A 55 5.76 5.49 5.28
C TYR A 55 5.79 4.15 4.56
N VAL A 56 4.66 3.45 4.53
CA VAL A 56 4.55 2.14 3.87
C VAL A 56 4.69 2.27 2.36
N TYR A 57 4.00 3.23 1.74
CA TYR A 57 4.01 3.41 0.29
C TYR A 57 5.41 3.79 -0.21
N ASN A 58 6.07 4.76 0.44
CA ASN A 58 7.41 5.18 0.04
C ASN A 58 8.45 4.08 0.27
N ARG A 59 8.35 3.33 1.38
CA ARG A 59 9.23 2.18 1.61
C ARG A 59 9.05 1.10 0.53
N ALA A 60 7.82 0.83 0.11
CA ALA A 60 7.55 -0.11 -0.98
C ALA A 60 8.16 0.36 -2.30
N LEU A 61 8.15 1.67 -2.58
CA LEU A 61 8.85 2.24 -3.74
C LEU A 61 10.37 2.09 -3.64
N ASP A 62 10.96 2.35 -2.47
CA ASP A 62 12.39 2.15 -2.23
C ASP A 62 12.80 0.70 -2.48
N ASN A 63 12.06 -0.26 -1.92
CA ASN A 63 12.34 -1.69 -2.11
C ASN A 63 12.17 -2.10 -3.59
N THR A 64 11.17 -1.55 -4.28
CA THR A 64 10.97 -1.78 -5.71
C THR A 64 12.13 -1.21 -6.53
N LYS A 65 12.66 -0.04 -6.16
CA LYS A 65 13.82 0.59 -6.80
C LYS A 65 15.07 -0.27 -6.63
N GLU A 66 15.33 -0.77 -5.43
CA GLU A 66 16.46 -1.67 -5.16
C GLU A 66 16.39 -2.93 -6.02
N TRP A 67 15.21 -3.54 -6.12
CA TRP A 67 14.99 -4.69 -7.00
C TRP A 67 15.20 -4.33 -8.49
N TYR A 68 14.67 -3.19 -8.93
CA TYR A 68 14.76 -2.71 -10.31
C TYR A 68 16.20 -2.47 -10.73
N VAL A 69 17.00 -1.79 -9.90
CA VAL A 69 18.42 -1.48 -10.20
C VAL A 69 19.21 -2.76 -10.42
N LYS A 70 19.08 -3.75 -9.52
CA LYS A 70 19.74 -5.06 -9.67
C LYS A 70 19.32 -5.77 -10.95
N ARG A 71 18.06 -5.65 -11.35
CA ARG A 71 17.57 -6.26 -12.59
C ARG A 71 18.18 -5.59 -13.84
N MET A 72 18.38 -4.27 -13.81
CA MET A 72 18.99 -3.54 -14.93
C MET A 72 20.47 -3.89 -15.12
N GLU A 73 21.23 -4.04 -14.03
CA GLU A 73 22.64 -4.49 -14.10
C GLU A 73 22.76 -5.85 -14.83
N ASN A 74 21.85 -6.79 -14.55
CA ASN A 74 21.82 -8.07 -15.24
C ASN A 74 21.51 -7.92 -16.74
N ILE A 75 20.58 -7.03 -17.11
CA ILE A 75 20.25 -6.79 -18.53
C ILE A 75 21.45 -6.17 -19.27
N GLU A 76 22.17 -5.26 -18.63
CA GLU A 76 23.39 -4.69 -19.20
C GLU A 76 24.45 -5.76 -19.45
N SER A 77 24.67 -6.65 -18.47
CA SER A 77 25.56 -7.81 -18.64
C SER A 77 25.10 -8.73 -19.77
N ASP A 78 23.80 -9.04 -19.86
CA ASP A 78 23.21 -9.87 -20.92
C ASP A 78 23.45 -9.26 -22.31
N PHE A 79 23.36 -7.92 -22.42
CA PHE A 79 23.62 -7.20 -23.68
C PHE A 79 25.08 -7.32 -24.12
N TYR A 80 26.04 -7.10 -23.20
CA TYR A 80 27.46 -7.22 -23.52
C TYR A 80 27.86 -8.63 -23.98
N ALA A 81 27.17 -9.67 -23.51
CA ALA A 81 27.40 -11.05 -23.95
C ALA A 81 27.07 -11.28 -25.45
N LEU A 82 26.37 -10.36 -26.12
CA LEU A 82 26.02 -10.46 -27.54
C LEU A 82 27.16 -10.03 -28.48
N TYR A 83 28.17 -9.30 -28.00
CA TYR A 83 29.31 -8.91 -28.82
C TYR A 83 30.05 -10.15 -29.33
N LYS A 84 30.32 -10.19 -30.64
CA LYS A 84 31.16 -11.23 -31.24
C LYS A 84 32.58 -10.70 -31.37
N TYR A 85 33.52 -11.45 -30.81
CA TYR A 85 34.96 -11.26 -31.00
C TYR A 85 35.44 -12.01 -32.23
#